data_AF-A0A7Z9KST6-F1
#
_entry.id   AF-A0A7Z9KST6-F1
#
_cell.length_a   1.000
_cell.length_b   1.000
_cell.length_c   1.000
_cell.angle_alpha   90.00
_cell.angle_beta   90.00
_cell.angle_gamma   90.00
#
_symmetry.space_group_name_H-M   'P 1'
#
loop_
_entity.id
_entity.type
_entity.pdbx_description
1 polymer ?
#
loop_
_entity_poly.entity_id
_entity_poly.type
_entity_poly.pdbx_seq_one_letter_code
_entity_poly.pdbx_strand_id
1 'polypeptide(L)'
;MLGRKGRLEKVCLLCQQEIDRLGIELNRQEMVVVRQAQVILSTMANVYLSPLLNRERFDVVVVEEAAMAVLPTLFYCAALAQTKIIMVGDKRQLPPIIQSNSEYVNQAMGRNIFEATEGTASNMVVMLEVQYRMHPVIGEMVSQLFYHGRLKHGKNAKERRTISDRRPFPGEQVQCRTVHRFQGNERDL
;
A
#
# COMPACT_ATOMS: atom_id res chain seq x y z
N MET A 1 -0.46 0.25 -58.33
CA MET A 1 -1.47 0.21 -57.26
C MET A 1 -0.97 -0.71 -56.16
N LEU A 2 -0.84 -0.25 -54.91
CA LEU A 2 -0.49 -1.16 -53.80
C LEU A 2 -1.59 -2.21 -53.65
N GLY A 3 -1.21 -3.49 -53.62
CA GLY A 3 -2.11 -4.60 -53.32
C GLY A 3 -2.79 -4.43 -51.95
N ARG A 4 -3.86 -5.19 -51.70
CA ARG A 4 -4.64 -5.12 -50.44
C ARG A 4 -3.76 -5.22 -49.19
N LYS A 5 -2.72 -6.06 -49.22
CA LYS A 5 -1.71 -6.20 -48.16
C LYS A 5 -0.92 -4.90 -47.92
N GLY A 6 -0.37 -4.30 -48.97
CA GLY A 6 0.41 -3.05 -48.85
C GLY A 6 -0.41 -1.85 -48.40
N ARG A 7 -1.73 -1.81 -48.72
CA ARG A 7 -2.64 -0.81 -48.15
C ARG A 7 -2.84 -1.01 -46.65
N LEU A 8 -3.00 -2.25 -46.19
CA LEU A 8 -3.13 -2.56 -44.76
C LEU A 8 -1.86 -2.25 -43.97
N GLU A 9 -0.68 -2.58 -44.51
CA GLU A 9 0.62 -2.26 -43.89
C GLU A 9 0.80 -0.75 -43.70
N LYS A 10 0.43 0.05 -44.71
CA LYS A 10 0.48 1.52 -44.61
C LYS A 10 -0.48 2.06 -43.54
N VAL A 11 -1.69 1.53 -43.44
CA VAL A 11 -2.65 1.91 -42.39
C VAL A 11 -2.11 1.56 -41.01
N CYS A 12 -1.55 0.35 -40.84
CA CYS A 12 -0.97 -0.09 -39.58
C CYS A 12 0.16 0.85 -39.12
N LEU A 13 1.06 1.23 -40.04
CA LEU A 13 2.13 2.18 -39.76
C LEU A 13 1.60 3.55 -39.31
N LEU A 14 0.60 4.09 -40.01
CA LEU A 14 -0.01 5.37 -39.64
C LEU A 14 -0.69 5.31 -38.27
N CYS A 15 -1.40 4.22 -37.97
CA CYS A 15 -2.00 4.02 -36.65
C CYS A 15 -0.93 3.93 -35.56
N GLN A 16 0.17 3.23 -35.79
CA GLN A 16 1.27 3.13 -34.83
C GLN A 16 1.89 4.51 -34.55
N GLN A 17 2.13 5.31 -35.60
CA GLN A 17 2.64 6.68 -35.45
C GLN A 17 1.71 7.57 -34.63
N GLU A 18 0.40 7.48 -34.83
CA GLU A 18 -0.57 8.24 -34.02
C GLU A 18 -0.64 7.73 -32.57
N ILE A 19 -0.55 6.42 -32.33
CA ILE A 19 -0.45 5.87 -30.97
C ILE A 19 0.78 6.41 -30.26
N ASP A 20 1.94 6.39 -30.92
CA ASP A 20 3.19 6.89 -30.34
C ASP A 20 3.10 8.38 -30.02
N ARG A 21 2.51 9.17 -30.94
CA ARG A 21 2.28 10.60 -30.76
C ARG A 21 1.36 10.88 -29.56
N LEU A 22 0.23 10.18 -29.47
CA LEU A 22 -0.72 10.31 -28.36
C LEU A 22 -0.08 9.88 -27.03
N GLY A 23 0.76 8.84 -27.04
CA GLY A 23 1.51 8.40 -25.86
C GLY A 23 2.47 9.47 -25.34
N ILE A 24 3.16 10.19 -26.23
CA ILE A 24 4.04 11.30 -25.84
C ILE A 24 3.23 12.45 -25.23
N GLU A 25 2.10 12.81 -25.85
CA GLU A 25 1.25 13.89 -25.34
C GLU A 25 0.64 13.53 -23.97
N LEU A 26 0.19 12.28 -23.80
CA LEU A 26 -0.33 11.79 -22.53
C LEU A 26 0.73 11.88 -21.43
N ASN A 27 1.93 11.35 -21.67
CA ASN A 27 3.04 11.44 -20.72
C ASN A 27 3.35 12.89 -20.33
N ARG A 28 3.29 13.82 -21.30
CA ARG A 28 3.50 15.24 -21.03
C ARG A 28 2.44 15.81 -20.09
N GLN A 29 1.17 15.47 -20.34
CA GLN A 29 0.05 15.91 -19.49
C GLN A 29 0.14 15.31 -18.09
N GLU A 30 0.47 14.02 -17.97
CA GLU A 30 0.70 13.36 -16.68
C GLU A 30 1.81 14.04 -15.88
N MET A 31 2.93 14.41 -16.53
CA MET A 31 4.02 15.15 -15.88
C MET A 31 3.58 16.53 -15.37
N VAL A 32 2.72 17.23 -16.13
CA VAL A 32 2.16 18.51 -15.68
C VAL A 32 1.30 18.31 -14.45
N VAL A 33 0.43 17.30 -14.45
CA VAL A 33 -0.44 16.99 -13.30
C VAL A 33 0.39 16.61 -12.07
N VAL A 34 1.38 15.74 -12.21
CA VAL A 34 2.28 15.33 -11.11
C VAL A 34 3.00 16.54 -10.50
N ARG A 35 3.54 17.44 -11.32
CA ARG A 35 4.29 18.61 -10.82
C ARG A 35 3.42 19.69 -10.22
N GLN A 36 2.16 19.78 -10.63
CA GLN A 36 1.20 20.74 -10.08
C GLN A 36 0.45 20.18 -8.86
N ALA A 37 0.48 18.87 -8.65
CA ALA A 37 -0.17 18.24 -7.52
C ALA A 37 0.51 18.64 -6.20
N GLN A 38 -0.31 19.03 -5.23
CA GLN A 38 0.18 19.30 -3.87
C GLN A 38 0.41 18.02 -3.07
N VAL A 39 -0.31 16.95 -3.40
CA VAL A 39 -0.22 15.64 -2.75
C VAL A 39 -0.33 14.56 -3.81
N ILE A 40 0.58 13.58 -3.76
CA ILE A 40 0.56 12.40 -4.62
C ILE A 40 0.44 11.18 -3.72
N LEU A 41 -0.55 10.34 -4.02
CA LEU A 41 -0.76 9.05 -3.36
C LEU A 41 -0.38 7.93 -4.32
N SER A 42 0.50 7.05 -3.89
CA SER A 42 0.96 5.92 -4.70
C SER A 42 1.40 4.77 -3.80
N THR A 43 1.31 3.55 -4.31
CA THR A 43 1.95 2.40 -3.67
C THR A 43 3.46 2.49 -3.79
N MET A 44 4.20 1.94 -2.83
CA MET A 44 5.67 1.92 -2.88
C MET A 44 6.21 1.26 -4.15
N ALA A 45 5.57 0.18 -4.61
CA ALA A 45 5.94 -0.50 -5.85
C ALA A 45 5.80 0.41 -7.08
N ASN A 46 4.70 1.17 -7.16
CA ASN A 46 4.49 2.08 -8.28
C ASN A 46 5.45 3.29 -8.24
N VAL A 47 5.83 3.78 -7.06
CA VAL A 47 6.83 4.85 -6.95
C VAL A 47 8.18 4.43 -7.54
N TYR A 48 8.57 3.16 -7.33
CA TYR A 48 9.79 2.60 -7.90
C TYR A 48 9.69 2.37 -9.43
N LEU A 49 8.57 1.81 -9.89
CA LEU A 49 8.40 1.40 -11.29
C LEU A 49 8.01 2.56 -12.21
N SER A 50 7.32 3.58 -11.70
CA SER A 50 6.78 4.67 -12.51
C SER A 50 7.90 5.61 -12.98
N PRO A 51 8.10 5.77 -14.31
CA PRO A 51 9.03 6.76 -14.86
C PRO A 51 8.66 8.20 -14.51
N LEU A 52 7.38 8.45 -14.18
CA LEU A 52 6.90 9.76 -13.79
C LEU A 52 7.35 10.13 -12.37
N LEU A 53 7.38 9.16 -11.45
CA LEU A 53 7.64 9.41 -10.04
C LEU A 53 9.10 9.17 -9.63
N ASN A 54 9.80 8.24 -10.29
CA ASN A 54 11.14 7.80 -9.87
C ASN A 54 12.24 8.88 -9.96
N ARG A 55 11.99 9.95 -10.73
CA ARG A 55 12.88 11.11 -10.90
C ARG A 55 12.46 12.34 -10.12
N GLU A 56 11.23 12.35 -9.61
CA GLU A 56 10.72 13.48 -8.86
C GLU A 56 11.25 13.44 -7.41
N ARG A 57 11.14 14.59 -6.74
CA ARG A 57 11.54 14.76 -5.34
C ARG A 57 10.43 15.48 -4.60
N PHE A 58 10.30 15.17 -3.32
CA PHE A 58 9.21 15.66 -2.48
C PHE A 58 9.78 16.30 -1.22
N ASP A 59 9.23 17.42 -0.78
CA ASP A 59 9.63 18.04 0.48
C ASP A 59 9.47 17.05 1.64
N VAL A 60 8.33 16.35 1.66
CA VAL A 60 7.96 15.38 2.69
C VAL A 60 7.46 14.09 2.03
N VAL A 61 7.97 12.95 2.50
CA VAL A 61 7.44 11.63 2.13
C VAL A 61 6.81 10.98 3.35
N VAL A 62 5.57 10.52 3.22
CA VAL A 62 4.87 9.74 4.25
C VAL A 62 4.71 8.31 3.75
N VAL A 63 5.18 7.34 4.53
CA VAL A 63 5.03 5.92 4.23
C VAL A 63 4.07 5.30 5.22
N GLU A 64 2.92 4.84 4.74
CA GLU A 64 1.96 4.06 5.49
C GLU A 64 2.34 2.57 5.47
N GLU A 65 1.98 1.83 6.52
CA GLU A 65 2.31 0.41 6.71
C GLU A 65 3.80 0.08 6.60
N ALA A 66 4.66 0.97 7.11
CA ALA A 66 6.11 0.83 7.04
C ALA A 66 6.64 -0.44 7.75
N ALA A 67 5.87 -1.05 8.66
CA ALA A 67 6.22 -2.32 9.31
C ALA A 67 6.24 -3.50 8.31
N MET A 68 5.41 -3.45 7.26
CA MET A 68 5.31 -4.49 6.23
C MET A 68 6.31 -4.29 5.08
N ALA A 69 7.00 -3.14 5.03
CA ALA A 69 7.93 -2.82 3.96
C ALA A 69 9.33 -3.38 4.25
N VAL A 70 9.97 -3.95 3.23
CA VAL A 70 11.40 -4.31 3.33
C VAL A 70 12.26 -3.04 3.35
N LEU A 71 13.36 -3.08 4.11
CA LEU A 71 14.23 -1.91 4.31
C LEU A 71 14.73 -1.26 3.02
N PRO A 72 15.10 -1.99 1.94
CA PRO A 72 15.52 -1.35 0.69
C PRO A 72 14.43 -0.49 0.04
N THR A 73 13.16 -0.91 0.12
CA THR A 73 12.04 -0.13 -0.40
C THR A 73 11.84 1.15 0.40
N LEU A 74 11.93 1.06 1.73
CA LEU A 74 11.86 2.24 2.60
C LEU A 74 13.02 3.20 2.38
N PHE A 75 14.23 2.66 2.17
CA PHE A 75 15.40 3.46 1.84
C PHE A 75 15.21 4.23 0.53
N TYR A 76 14.65 3.57 -0.50
CA TYR A 76 14.32 4.23 -1.75
C TYR A 76 13.29 5.36 -1.54
N CYS A 77 12.21 5.12 -0.79
CA CYS A 77 11.24 6.17 -0.44
C CYS A 77 11.90 7.33 0.33
N ALA A 78 12.85 7.04 1.23
CA ALA A 78 13.61 8.06 1.94
C ALA A 78 14.44 8.94 1.00
N ALA A 79 15.06 8.35 -0.03
CA ALA A 79 15.86 9.08 -1.01
C ALA A 79 15.04 10.04 -1.91
N LEU A 80 13.71 9.89 -1.93
CA LEU A 80 12.80 10.82 -2.62
C LEU A 80 12.47 12.05 -1.78
N ALA A 81 12.62 11.96 -0.46
CA ALA A 81 12.38 13.07 0.46
C ALA A 81 13.55 14.07 0.45
N GLN A 82 13.25 15.36 0.39
CA GLN A 82 14.25 16.43 0.45
C GLN A 82 14.47 16.92 1.87
N THR A 83 13.41 16.99 2.68
CA THR A 83 13.50 17.54 4.04
C THR A 83 13.13 16.54 5.11
N LYS A 84 12.07 15.75 4.90
CA LYS A 84 11.52 14.90 5.96
C LYS A 84 10.89 13.62 5.42
N ILE A 85 11.14 12.52 6.11
CA ILE A 85 10.37 11.29 5.95
C ILE A 85 9.61 10.99 7.24
N ILE A 86 8.36 10.55 7.09
CA ILE A 86 7.51 10.09 8.19
C ILE A 86 7.10 8.66 7.87
N MET A 87 7.44 7.74 8.77
CA MET A 87 7.09 6.33 8.63
C MET A 87 6.02 5.98 9.66
N VAL A 88 4.88 5.52 9.17
CA VAL A 88 3.73 5.13 9.98
C VAL A 88 3.54 3.64 9.80
N GLY A 89 3.40 2.93 10.92
CA GLY A 89 3.21 1.49 10.91
C GLY A 89 3.22 0.95 12.33
N ASP A 90 3.03 -0.35 12.45
CA ASP A 90 2.89 -1.01 13.73
C ASP A 90 3.78 -2.25 13.79
N LYS A 91 4.78 -2.20 14.68
CA LYS A 91 5.73 -3.29 14.87
C LYS A 91 5.11 -4.58 15.41
N ARG A 92 3.87 -4.53 15.91
CA ARG A 92 3.14 -5.71 16.42
C ARG A 92 2.21 -6.32 15.37
N GLN A 93 2.08 -5.70 14.19
CA GLN A 93 1.29 -6.22 13.08
C GLN A 93 2.17 -7.05 12.13
N LEU A 94 1.72 -7.25 10.90
CA LEU A 94 2.39 -8.13 9.94
C LEU A 94 3.80 -7.63 9.61
N PRO A 95 4.83 -8.50 9.66
CA PRO A 95 6.17 -8.17 9.19
C PRO A 95 6.22 -8.20 7.64
N PRO A 96 7.36 -7.82 7.02
CA PRO A 96 7.53 -7.93 5.58
C PRO A 96 7.40 -9.37 5.10
N ILE A 97 6.67 -9.56 4.00
CA ILE A 97 6.48 -10.88 3.39
C ILE A 97 7.64 -11.17 2.45
N ILE A 98 8.42 -12.21 2.76
CA ILE A 98 9.57 -12.64 1.96
C ILE A 98 9.32 -14.04 1.42
N GLN A 99 9.45 -14.17 0.10
CA GLN A 99 9.31 -15.44 -0.60
C GLN A 99 10.71 -15.95 -0.96
N SER A 100 11.43 -16.49 0.02
CA SER A 100 12.74 -17.10 -0.18
C SER A 100 12.96 -18.27 0.76
N ASN A 101 13.52 -19.36 0.24
CA ASN A 101 13.95 -20.51 1.03
C ASN A 101 15.35 -20.32 1.66
N SER A 102 16.04 -19.21 1.33
CA SER A 102 17.37 -18.92 1.88
C SER A 102 17.25 -18.26 3.24
N GLU A 103 17.84 -18.87 4.26
CA GLU A 103 17.91 -18.32 5.62
C GLU A 103 18.62 -16.96 5.64
N TYR A 104 19.70 -16.80 4.88
CA TYR A 104 20.42 -15.55 4.74
C TYR A 104 19.51 -14.41 4.24
N VAL A 105 18.69 -14.68 3.22
CA VAL A 105 17.76 -13.68 2.68
C VAL A 105 16.69 -13.31 3.71
N ASN A 106 16.12 -14.30 4.40
CA ASN A 106 15.13 -14.05 5.44
C ASN A 106 15.72 -13.23 6.60
N GLN A 107 16.96 -13.49 7.00
CA GLN A 107 17.64 -12.72 8.04
C GLN A 107 17.96 -11.29 7.57
N ALA A 108 18.43 -11.13 6.34
CA ALA A 108 18.83 -9.83 5.80
C ALA A 108 17.64 -8.91 5.50
N MET A 109 16.52 -9.47 5.00
CA MET A 109 15.36 -8.71 4.52
C MET A 109 14.16 -8.76 5.46
N GLY A 110 14.11 -9.72 6.39
CA GLY A 110 12.95 -9.97 7.27
C GLY A 110 12.78 -8.99 8.41
N ARG A 111 13.82 -8.18 8.67
CA ARG A 111 13.76 -7.12 9.67
C ARG A 111 12.98 -5.93 9.14
N ASN A 112 12.02 -5.44 9.93
CA ASN A 112 11.32 -4.20 9.62
C ASN A 112 12.06 -2.97 10.16
N ILE A 113 11.58 -1.77 9.81
CA ILE A 113 12.21 -0.52 10.22
C ILE A 113 12.20 -0.27 11.73
N PHE A 114 11.16 -0.72 12.43
CA PHE A 114 11.04 -0.53 13.88
C PHE A 114 12.05 -1.39 14.64
N GLU A 115 12.34 -2.60 14.15
CA GLU A 115 13.41 -3.46 14.66
C GLU A 115 14.80 -2.97 14.28
N ALA A 116 14.94 -2.33 13.11
CA ALA A 116 16.21 -1.75 12.67
C ALA A 116 16.59 -0.49 13.47
N THR A 117 15.60 0.24 13.98
CA THR A 117 15.77 1.51 14.72
C THR A 117 15.71 1.36 16.24
N GLU A 118 15.46 0.15 16.73
CA GLU A 118 15.42 -0.14 18.16
C GLU A 118 16.77 0.14 18.82
N GLY A 119 16.79 1.03 19.81
CA GLY A 119 18.00 1.42 20.55
C GLY A 119 18.78 2.60 19.96
N THR A 120 18.67 2.87 18.66
CA THR A 120 19.41 3.95 17.99
C THR A 120 18.59 5.22 17.78
N ALA A 121 17.30 5.07 17.48
CA ALA A 121 16.39 6.19 17.22
C ALA A 121 15.09 6.08 18.02
N SER A 122 15.14 5.45 19.20
CA SER A 122 13.97 5.24 20.07
C SER A 122 13.26 6.55 20.45
N ASN A 123 13.98 7.67 20.49
CA ASN A 123 13.43 9.01 20.74
C ASN A 123 12.64 9.59 19.55
N MET A 124 12.75 9.02 18.36
CA MET A 124 12.04 9.43 17.14
C MET A 124 10.79 8.57 16.87
N VAL A 125 10.60 7.49 17.62
CA VAL A 125 9.45 6.58 17.47
C VAL A 125 8.40 6.89 18.54
N VAL A 126 7.19 7.24 18.10
CA VAL A 126 6.08 7.56 18.99
C VAL A 126 4.93 6.58 18.76
N MET A 127 4.42 5.99 19.84
CA MET A 127 3.21 5.18 19.80
C MET A 127 1.99 6.08 19.95
N LEU A 128 1.02 5.95 19.04
CA LEU A 128 -0.31 6.54 19.23
C LEU A 128 -1.11 5.66 20.19
N GLU A 129 -1.37 6.17 21.39
CA GLU A 129 -1.93 5.35 22.48
C GLU A 129 -3.45 5.28 22.50
N VAL A 130 -4.17 6.10 21.74
CA VAL A 130 -5.65 6.12 21.78
C VAL A 130 -6.23 5.46 20.54
N GLN A 131 -6.94 4.34 20.74
CA GLN A 131 -7.66 3.64 19.69
C GLN A 131 -9.12 4.10 19.63
N TYR A 132 -9.63 4.23 18.41
CA TYR A 132 -11.01 4.64 18.14
C TYR A 132 -11.85 3.58 17.44
N ARG A 133 -11.28 2.42 17.05
CA ARG A 133 -11.90 1.40 16.17
C ARG A 133 -12.53 0.21 16.90
N MET A 134 -11.98 -0.24 18.01
CA MET A 134 -12.43 -1.47 18.69
C MET A 134 -13.39 -1.18 19.84
N HIS A 135 -14.34 -2.09 20.08
CA HIS A 135 -15.13 -2.10 21.33
C HIS A 135 -14.19 -2.30 22.53
N PRO A 136 -14.44 -1.68 23.70
CA PRO A 136 -13.53 -1.71 24.83
C PRO A 136 -13.03 -3.09 25.27
N VAL A 137 -13.89 -4.11 25.22
CA VAL A 137 -13.51 -5.48 25.59
C VAL A 137 -12.44 -6.05 24.65
N ILE A 138 -12.59 -5.85 23.33
CA ILE A 138 -11.62 -6.32 22.33
C ILE A 138 -10.34 -5.49 22.44
N GLY A 139 -10.50 -4.16 22.55
CA GLY A 139 -9.38 -3.24 22.64
C GLY A 139 -8.52 -3.49 23.89
N GLU A 140 -9.13 -3.78 25.03
CA GLU A 140 -8.41 -4.11 26.26
C GLU A 140 -7.61 -5.41 26.10
N MET A 141 -8.23 -6.46 25.56
CA MET A 141 -7.53 -7.73 25.29
C MET A 141 -6.30 -7.52 24.38
N VAL A 142 -6.47 -6.80 23.26
CA VAL A 142 -5.39 -6.47 22.33
C VAL A 142 -4.32 -5.62 23.00
N SER A 143 -4.72 -4.64 23.81
CA SER A 143 -3.83 -3.74 24.54
C SER A 143 -2.92 -4.50 25.50
N GLN A 144 -3.48 -5.42 26.29
CA GLN A 144 -2.74 -6.22 27.25
C GLN A 144 -1.77 -7.18 26.56
N LEU A 145 -2.21 -7.89 25.52
CA LEU A 145 -1.40 -8.90 24.84
C LEU A 145 -0.23 -8.32 24.03
N PHE A 146 -0.43 -7.22 23.32
CA PHE A 146 0.55 -6.72 22.33
C PHE A 146 1.20 -5.39 22.73
N TYR A 147 0.53 -4.59 23.56
CA TYR A 147 0.94 -3.21 23.85
C TYR A 147 1.13 -2.91 25.34
N HIS A 148 1.24 -3.93 26.20
CA HIS A 148 1.50 -3.78 27.63
C HIS A 148 0.50 -2.85 28.34
N GLY A 149 -0.77 -2.90 27.92
CA GLY A 149 -1.85 -2.08 28.49
C GLY A 149 -1.79 -0.58 28.12
N ARG A 150 -0.89 -0.17 27.21
CA ARG A 150 -0.72 1.23 26.80
C ARG A 150 -1.81 1.72 25.85
N LEU A 151 -2.41 0.83 25.05
CA LEU A 151 -3.47 1.21 24.12
C LEU A 151 -4.78 1.50 24.88
N LYS A 152 -5.18 2.78 24.91
CA LYS A 152 -6.37 3.34 25.58
C LYS A 152 -7.52 3.55 24.60
N HIS A 153 -8.70 3.78 25.16
CA HIS A 153 -9.96 3.88 24.42
C HIS A 153 -10.38 5.35 24.23
N GLY A 154 -10.72 5.73 22.99
CA GLY A 154 -11.33 7.03 22.71
C GLY A 154 -12.70 7.19 23.38
N LYS A 155 -13.15 8.45 23.53
CA LYS A 155 -14.39 8.80 24.27
C LYS A 155 -15.63 8.07 23.75
N ASN A 156 -15.70 7.85 22.43
CA ASN A 156 -16.86 7.24 21.77
C ASN A 156 -16.81 5.70 21.79
N ALA A 157 -15.83 5.07 22.44
CA ALA A 157 -15.69 3.61 22.41
C ALA A 157 -16.92 2.88 23.00
N LYS A 158 -17.65 3.52 23.93
CA LYS A 158 -18.89 2.99 24.54
C LYS A 158 -20.09 3.00 23.59
N GLU A 159 -20.11 3.87 22.58
CA GLU A 159 -21.19 3.96 21.59
C GLU A 159 -21.25 2.70 20.70
N ARG A 160 -20.20 1.88 20.72
CA ARG A 160 -20.11 0.61 19.98
C ARG A 160 -20.97 -0.50 20.58
N ARG A 161 -21.49 -0.33 21.81
CA ARG A 161 -22.41 -1.29 22.45
C ARG A 161 -23.64 -1.56 21.60
N THR A 162 -24.16 -0.53 20.94
CA THR A 162 -25.34 -0.64 20.07
C THR A 162 -25.16 -1.62 18.92
N ILE A 163 -23.93 -1.85 18.46
CA ILE A 163 -23.61 -2.85 17.43
C ILE A 163 -23.38 -4.22 18.07
N SER A 164 -22.63 -4.31 19.17
CA SER A 164 -22.33 -5.58 19.84
C SER A 164 -23.56 -6.25 20.47
N ASP A 165 -24.54 -5.46 20.88
CA ASP A 165 -25.76 -5.95 21.54
C ASP A 165 -26.78 -6.52 20.52
N ARG A 166 -26.57 -6.28 19.22
CA ARG A 166 -27.38 -6.87 18.15
C ARG A 166 -26.97 -8.32 17.94
N ARG A 167 -27.95 -9.23 17.89
CA ARG A 167 -27.68 -10.60 17.48
C ARG A 167 -27.17 -10.60 16.03
N PRO A 168 -26.09 -11.35 15.71
CA PRO A 168 -25.70 -11.52 14.32
C PRO A 168 -26.83 -12.26 13.59
N PHE A 169 -27.41 -11.63 12.57
CA PHE A 169 -28.35 -12.22 11.62
C PHE A 169 -29.47 -13.06 12.27
N PRO A 170 -30.34 -12.45 13.09
CA PRO A 170 -31.36 -13.19 13.82
C PRO A 170 -32.35 -13.85 12.84
N GLY A 171 -32.32 -15.18 12.77
CA GLY A 171 -33.20 -15.97 11.91
C GLY A 171 -32.67 -16.22 10.49
N GLU A 172 -31.46 -15.78 10.16
CA GLU A 172 -30.85 -15.97 8.85
C GLU A 172 -29.52 -16.72 8.96
N GLN A 173 -29.22 -17.58 7.98
CA GLN A 173 -27.88 -18.18 7.85
C GLN A 173 -26.96 -17.21 7.09
N VAL A 174 -25.81 -16.92 7.68
CA VAL A 174 -24.74 -16.19 6.99
C VAL A 174 -23.91 -17.15 6.18
N GLN A 175 -24.02 -17.09 4.85
CA GLN A 175 -23.07 -17.76 3.97
C GLN A 175 -22.07 -16.73 3.43
N CYS A 176 -20.87 -16.72 4.01
CA CYS A 176 -19.77 -15.94 3.44
C CYS A 176 -19.20 -16.73 2.24
N ARG A 177 -19.61 -16.35 1.03
CA ARG A 177 -19.02 -16.88 -0.22
C ARG A 177 -17.97 -15.91 -0.72
N THR A 178 -16.71 -16.34 -0.77
CA THR A 178 -15.69 -15.66 -1.58
C THR A 178 -16.04 -15.90 -3.05
N VAL A 179 -16.62 -14.90 -3.71
CA VAL A 179 -16.88 -14.97 -5.15
C VAL A 179 -15.55 -14.79 -5.87
N HIS A 180 -14.87 -15.90 -6.15
CA HIS A 180 -13.80 -15.89 -7.13
C HIS A 180 -14.44 -15.70 -8.50
N ARG A 181 -14.43 -14.46 -9.01
CA ARG A 181 -14.81 -14.19 -10.39
C ARG A 181 -13.68 -14.67 -11.30
N PHE A 182 -13.61 -15.98 -11.53
CA PHE A 182 -12.82 -16.51 -12.64
C PHE A 182 -13.50 -16.06 -13.93
N GLN A 183 -12.89 -15.10 -14.63
CA GLN A 183 -13.13 -14.93 -16.06
C GLN A 183 -12.41 -16.07 -16.78
N GLY A 184 -13.02 -17.25 -16.80
CA GLY A 184 -12.59 -18.39 -17.60
C GLY A 184 -13.80 -18.89 -18.38
N ASN A 185 -13.70 -18.89 -19.71
CA ASN A 185 -14.71 -19.42 -20.61
C ASN A 185 -15.13 -20.84 -20.20
N GLU A 186 -16.39 -21.03 -19.84
CA GLU A 186 -17.03 -22.33 -19.78
C GLU A 186 -17.18 -22.89 -21.20
N ARG A 187 -16.13 -23.57 -21.68
CA ARG A 187 -16.23 -24.76 -22.52
C ARG A 187 -15.03 -25.63 -22.19
N ASP A 188 -15.26 -26.61 -21.32
CA ASP A 188 -14.67 -27.95 -21.36
C ASP A 188 -15.06 -28.64 -20.05
N LEU A 189 -16.18 -29.37 -20.09
CA LEU A 189 -16.41 -30.71 -19.54
C LEU A 189 -17.81 -31.17 -19.94
#